data_AF-A0A836H2S6-F1
#
_entry.id   AF-A0A836H2S6-F1
#
_cell.length_a   1.000
_cell.length_b   1.000
_cell.length_c   1.000
_cell.angle_alpha   90.00
_cell.angle_beta   90.00
_cell.angle_gamma   90.00
#
_symmetry.space_group_name_H-M   'P 1'
#
loop_
_entity.id
_entity.type
_entity.pdbx_description
1 polymer ?
#
loop_
_entity_poly.entity_id
_entity_poly.type
_entity_poly.pdbx_seq_one_letter_code
_entity_poly.pdbx_strand_id
1 'polypeptide(L)'
;MAVDDLGAELWALVHHLFRKYRRDPRKAVQELALRTHVEWTTQPGVPLPKIASHVTQSHWYQEMCSRHASMLEALRLQHERDIVDAGELVSSLYPAGCNVSEYAEALRTCAAVLPCLVPADAIDHLIQQRGADFRDRGLHEVSRDELVSDVIEGLMIRVLTPRQWWCRMASSVARATRTGFRANPPTLYIEYERPAGVPHVRCIHLPANLRPDMPTAQLARRLATTHEALLSEAQFQSLLIRCQRFQRQSSASLSVVTPPTRAAVLKVVTVLPPTTVDEPSTDARTVRGSKPQKADVGLLYRDPDAALENVDLNDADDVTLQEFKEVMNERFKANLVRPGDPGYVYDKRLKVPKPAQSSEWDDDSD
;
A
#
# COMPACT_ATOMS: atom_id res chain seq x y z
N MET A 1 -22.49 -10.25 20.45
CA MET A 1 -21.30 -10.06 19.61
C MET A 1 -21.79 -9.85 18.19
N ALA A 2 -21.99 -8.57 17.83
CA ALA A 2 -22.52 -8.17 16.54
C ALA A 2 -21.41 -8.24 15.47
N VAL A 3 -21.79 -8.05 14.21
CA VAL A 3 -20.98 -8.20 12.99
C VAL A 3 -19.78 -7.21 12.93
N ASP A 4 -19.50 -6.44 13.98
CA ASP A 4 -18.63 -5.26 13.95
C ASP A 4 -17.16 -5.51 14.37
N ASP A 5 -16.82 -6.67 14.94
CA ASP A 5 -15.51 -6.84 15.59
C ASP A 5 -14.29 -6.77 14.65
N LEU A 6 -14.47 -7.01 13.35
CA LEU A 6 -13.37 -7.06 12.37
C LEU A 6 -13.35 -5.87 11.39
N GLY A 7 -14.34 -4.98 11.47
CA GLY A 7 -14.51 -3.83 10.59
C GLY A 7 -15.27 -4.13 9.29
N ALA A 8 -15.95 -3.09 8.77
CA ALA A 8 -16.85 -3.20 7.62
C ALA A 8 -16.13 -3.58 6.31
N GLU A 9 -14.88 -3.15 6.11
CA GLU A 9 -14.14 -3.43 4.88
C GLU A 9 -13.75 -4.89 4.73
N LEU A 10 -13.33 -5.54 5.83
CA LEU A 10 -13.02 -6.97 5.81
C LEU A 10 -14.29 -7.79 5.55
N TRP A 11 -15.43 -7.41 6.14
CA TRP A 11 -16.71 -8.04 5.83
C TRP A 11 -17.15 -7.82 4.39
N ALA A 12 -16.97 -6.62 3.85
CA ALA A 12 -17.23 -6.35 2.44
C ALA A 12 -16.38 -7.25 1.53
N LEU A 13 -15.10 -7.47 1.88
CA LEU A 13 -14.24 -8.42 1.18
C LEU A 13 -14.77 -9.86 1.27
N VAL A 14 -15.13 -10.34 2.47
CA VAL A 14 -15.70 -11.68 2.68
C VAL A 14 -16.94 -11.87 1.81
N HIS A 15 -17.93 -10.98 1.93
CA HIS A 15 -19.15 -11.05 1.14
C HIS A 15 -18.89 -10.98 -0.36
N HIS A 16 -17.97 -10.10 -0.80
CA HIS A 16 -17.59 -10.00 -2.20
C HIS A 16 -16.99 -11.32 -2.73
N LEU A 17 -16.06 -11.93 -2.01
CA LEU A 17 -15.40 -13.17 -2.44
C LEU A 17 -16.39 -14.34 -2.51
N PHE A 18 -17.23 -14.53 -1.50
CA PHE A 18 -18.24 -15.60 -1.51
C PHE A 18 -19.31 -15.39 -2.58
N ARG A 19 -19.65 -14.14 -2.91
CA ARG A 19 -20.53 -13.82 -4.04
C ARG A 19 -19.85 -14.12 -5.38
N LYS A 20 -18.60 -13.68 -5.55
CA LYS A 20 -17.80 -13.88 -6.77
C LYS A 20 -17.58 -15.36 -7.07
N TYR A 21 -17.28 -16.16 -6.05
CA TYR A 21 -17.01 -17.59 -6.18
C TYR A 21 -18.18 -18.46 -5.69
N ARG A 22 -19.43 -18.03 -5.91
CA ARG A 22 -20.63 -18.77 -5.48
C ARG A 22 -20.67 -20.23 -5.96
N ARG A 23 -20.07 -20.54 -7.11
CA ARG A 23 -19.99 -21.89 -7.67
C ARG A 23 -18.89 -22.75 -7.05
N ASP A 24 -17.88 -22.12 -6.45
CA ASP A 24 -16.73 -22.80 -5.84
C ASP A 24 -16.23 -22.02 -4.62
N PRO A 25 -16.88 -22.18 -3.45
CA PRO A 25 -16.53 -21.45 -2.23
C PRO A 25 -15.09 -21.69 -1.75
N ARG A 26 -14.45 -22.78 -2.19
CA ARG A 26 -13.04 -23.06 -1.86
C ARG A 26 -12.12 -21.97 -2.40
N LYS A 27 -12.42 -21.41 -3.57
CA LYS A 27 -11.68 -20.28 -4.13
C LYS A 27 -11.86 -19.01 -3.31
N ALA A 28 -13.05 -18.76 -2.75
CA ALA A 28 -13.26 -17.63 -1.85
C ALA A 28 -12.41 -17.77 -0.58
N VAL A 29 -12.40 -18.97 0.01
CA VAL A 29 -11.57 -19.29 1.17
C VAL A 29 -10.07 -19.10 0.87
N GLN A 30 -9.58 -19.65 -0.25
CA GLN A 30 -8.18 -19.50 -0.67
C GLN A 30 -7.78 -18.04 -0.90
N GLU A 31 -8.66 -17.25 -1.54
CA GLU A 31 -8.44 -15.83 -1.77
C GLU A 31 -8.44 -15.02 -0.48
N LEU A 32 -9.33 -15.33 0.45
CA LEU A 32 -9.38 -14.69 1.75
C LEU A 32 -8.11 -14.99 2.55
N ALA A 33 -7.71 -16.27 2.57
CA ALA A 33 -6.45 -16.69 3.18
C ALA A 33 -5.25 -15.95 2.60
N LEU A 34 -5.22 -15.75 1.28
CA LEU A 34 -4.15 -15.05 0.56
C LEU A 34 -4.09 -13.57 0.90
N ARG A 35 -5.23 -12.90 1.00
CA ARG A 35 -5.30 -11.45 1.27
C ARG A 35 -5.13 -11.11 2.75
N THR A 36 -5.49 -12.00 3.66
CA THR A 36 -5.36 -11.74 5.11
C THR A 36 -4.20 -12.47 5.75
N HIS A 37 -3.43 -13.23 4.96
CA HIS A 37 -2.27 -13.97 5.47
C HIS A 37 -2.61 -14.89 6.67
N VAL A 38 -3.83 -15.42 6.71
CA VAL A 38 -4.29 -16.39 7.72
C VAL A 38 -4.71 -17.66 7.01
N GLU A 39 -4.14 -18.78 7.44
CA GLU A 39 -4.51 -20.08 6.89
C GLU A 39 -5.80 -20.60 7.50
N TRP A 40 -6.52 -21.35 6.67
CA TRP A 40 -7.65 -22.12 7.15
C TRP A 40 -7.13 -23.45 7.64
N THR A 41 -7.44 -23.82 8.88
CA THR A 41 -7.10 -25.13 9.41
C THR A 41 -7.79 -26.20 8.57
N THR A 42 -7.01 -26.96 7.80
CA THR A 42 -7.45 -28.16 7.09
C THR A 42 -7.46 -29.37 8.03
N GLN A 43 -8.06 -29.22 9.22
CA GLN A 43 -8.28 -30.37 10.07
C GLN A 43 -9.32 -31.29 9.40
N PRO A 44 -9.06 -32.61 9.33
CA PRO A 44 -9.99 -33.55 8.73
C PRO A 44 -11.32 -33.51 9.48
N GLY A 45 -12.41 -33.19 8.76
CA GLY A 45 -13.77 -33.16 9.31
C GLY A 45 -14.37 -31.77 9.54
N VAL A 46 -13.58 -30.69 9.51
CA VAL A 46 -14.14 -29.32 9.61
C VAL A 46 -14.55 -28.84 8.21
N PRO A 47 -15.84 -28.63 7.93
CA PRO A 47 -16.28 -28.20 6.61
C PRO A 47 -15.88 -26.74 6.37
N LEU A 48 -15.31 -26.49 5.19
CA LEU A 48 -15.10 -25.11 4.73
C LEU A 48 -16.44 -24.38 4.59
N PRO A 49 -16.50 -23.08 4.93
CA PRO A 49 -17.71 -22.30 4.79
C PRO A 49 -18.15 -22.25 3.32
N LYS A 50 -19.48 -22.34 3.13
CA LYS A 50 -20.11 -22.27 1.81
C LYS A 50 -20.67 -20.88 1.51
N ILE A 51 -20.96 -20.10 2.56
CA ILE A 51 -21.53 -18.75 2.50
C ILE A 51 -20.82 -17.85 3.52
N ALA A 52 -20.87 -16.54 3.28
CA ALA A 52 -20.20 -15.53 4.10
C ALA A 52 -20.58 -15.61 5.59
N SER A 53 -21.85 -15.85 5.92
CA SER A 53 -22.32 -15.95 7.31
C SER A 53 -21.72 -17.13 8.08
N HIS A 54 -21.24 -18.17 7.41
CA HIS A 54 -20.58 -19.30 8.06
C HIS A 54 -19.11 -19.00 8.43
N VAL A 55 -18.55 -17.88 7.95
CA VAL A 55 -17.16 -17.52 8.26
C VAL A 55 -16.98 -17.22 9.75
N THR A 56 -17.97 -16.68 10.44
CA THR A 56 -17.91 -16.39 11.90
C THR A 56 -17.66 -17.62 12.76
N GLN A 57 -17.99 -18.81 12.27
CA GLN A 57 -17.82 -20.08 12.98
C GLN A 57 -16.46 -20.72 12.73
N SER A 58 -15.61 -20.08 11.92
CA SER A 58 -14.34 -20.65 11.49
C SER A 58 -13.17 -20.27 12.40
N HIS A 59 -12.15 -21.12 12.44
CA HIS A 59 -10.86 -20.79 13.06
C HIS A 59 -10.22 -19.54 12.46
N TRP A 60 -10.38 -19.32 11.14
CA TRP A 60 -9.89 -18.10 10.49
C TRP A 60 -10.49 -16.86 11.15
N TYR A 61 -11.79 -16.87 11.48
CA TYR A 61 -12.43 -15.72 12.13
C TYR A 61 -11.89 -15.50 13.55
N GLN A 62 -11.71 -16.57 14.32
CA GLN A 62 -11.12 -16.49 15.66
C GLN A 62 -9.69 -15.93 15.63
N GLU A 63 -8.86 -16.40 14.71
CA GLU A 63 -7.49 -15.90 14.50
C GLU A 63 -7.51 -14.42 14.08
N MET A 64 -8.41 -14.03 13.18
CA MET A 64 -8.58 -12.63 12.79
C MET A 64 -8.99 -11.75 13.99
N CYS A 65 -9.93 -12.20 14.82
CA CYS A 65 -10.32 -11.47 16.03
C CYS A 65 -9.16 -11.33 17.02
N SER A 66 -8.37 -12.39 17.21
CA SER A 66 -7.17 -12.37 18.05
C SER A 66 -6.13 -11.37 17.55
N ARG A 67 -5.85 -11.36 16.24
CA ARG A 67 -4.95 -10.39 15.60
C ARG A 67 -5.46 -8.97 15.71
N HIS A 68 -6.77 -8.76 15.52
CA HIS A 68 -7.38 -7.44 15.67
C HIS A 68 -7.21 -6.92 17.09
N ALA A 69 -7.55 -7.74 18.09
CA ALA A 69 -7.39 -7.40 19.51
C ALA A 69 -5.93 -7.08 19.86
N SER A 70 -4.98 -7.89 19.39
CA SER A 70 -3.55 -7.67 19.61
C SER A 70 -3.06 -6.36 18.97
N MET A 71 -3.57 -6.01 17.78
CA MET A 71 -3.24 -4.74 17.14
C MET A 71 -3.85 -3.56 17.91
N LEU A 72 -5.11 -3.63 18.32
CA LEU A 72 -5.74 -2.58 19.13
C LEU A 72 -4.96 -2.35 20.42
N GLU A 73 -4.49 -3.41 21.06
CA GLU A 73 -3.66 -3.31 22.25
C GLU A 73 -2.30 -2.67 21.96
N ALA A 74 -1.66 -3.02 20.86
CA ALA A 74 -0.43 -2.36 20.42
C ALA A 74 -0.64 -0.86 20.15
N LEU A 75 -1.77 -0.47 19.56
CA LEU A 75 -2.14 0.93 19.35
C LEU A 75 -2.36 1.66 20.68
N ARG A 76 -3.03 1.02 21.65
CA ARG A 76 -3.21 1.58 22.99
C ARG A 76 -1.89 1.84 23.68
N LEU A 77 -0.98 0.86 23.65
CA LEU A 77 0.37 1.00 24.21
C LEU A 77 1.18 2.09 23.51
N GLN A 78 1.08 2.16 22.17
CA GLN A 78 1.77 3.18 21.38
C GLN A 78 1.29 4.61 21.71
N HIS A 79 0.00 4.77 22.00
CA HIS A 79 -0.66 6.04 22.27
C HIS A 79 -1.10 6.22 23.73
N GLU A 80 -0.45 5.52 24.67
CA GLU A 80 -0.88 5.46 26.08
C GLU A 80 -1.03 6.86 26.68
N ARG A 81 -0.04 7.74 26.47
CA ARG A 81 -0.04 9.12 26.97
C ARG A 81 -1.20 9.92 26.39
N ASP A 82 -1.36 9.89 25.07
CA ASP A 82 -2.41 10.60 24.35
C ASP A 82 -3.81 10.15 24.84
N ILE A 83 -3.98 8.85 25.13
CA ILE A 83 -5.22 8.28 25.64
C ILE A 83 -5.52 8.77 27.05
N VAL A 84 -4.51 8.78 27.94
CA VAL A 84 -4.65 9.28 29.31
C VAL A 84 -5.02 10.76 29.29
N ASP A 85 -4.27 11.57 28.55
CA ASP A 85 -4.50 13.01 28.44
C ASP A 85 -5.90 13.32 27.88
N ALA A 86 -6.32 12.61 26.82
CA ALA A 86 -7.66 12.75 26.25
C ALA A 86 -8.75 12.32 27.25
N GLY A 87 -8.54 11.24 28.00
CA GLY A 87 -9.47 10.77 29.02
C GLY A 87 -9.64 11.75 30.19
N GLU A 88 -8.54 12.34 30.66
CA GLU A 88 -8.55 13.39 31.68
C GLU A 88 -9.27 14.65 31.17
N LEU A 89 -9.01 15.04 29.93
CA LEU A 89 -9.65 16.19 29.31
C LEU A 89 -11.17 16.00 29.20
N VAL A 90 -11.62 14.86 28.68
CA VAL A 90 -13.06 14.53 28.58
C VAL A 90 -13.69 14.52 29.98
N SER A 91 -13.01 13.94 30.96
CA SER A 91 -13.46 13.90 32.36
C SER A 91 -13.54 15.28 33.00
N SER A 92 -12.68 16.21 32.60
CA SER A 92 -12.69 17.60 33.06
C SER A 92 -13.83 18.40 32.43
N LEU A 93 -14.10 18.21 31.13
CA LEU A 93 -15.19 18.88 30.42
C LEU A 93 -16.58 18.35 30.87
N TYR A 94 -16.69 17.04 31.13
CA TYR A 94 -17.95 16.37 31.45
C TYR A 94 -17.80 15.50 32.72
N PRO A 95 -17.60 16.11 33.91
CA PRO A 95 -17.28 15.38 35.14
C PRO A 95 -18.39 14.43 35.62
N ALA A 96 -19.65 14.74 35.29
CA ALA A 96 -20.81 13.88 35.59
C ALA A 96 -21.29 13.06 34.38
N GLY A 97 -20.63 13.17 33.23
CA GLY A 97 -21.17 12.72 31.94
C GLY A 97 -22.03 13.77 31.26
N CYS A 98 -23.01 13.35 30.45
CA CYS A 98 -23.90 14.26 29.73
C CYS A 98 -25.29 13.66 29.51
N ASN A 99 -26.29 14.50 29.20
CA ASN A 99 -27.59 14.02 28.78
C ASN A 99 -27.52 13.45 27.35
N VAL A 100 -28.40 12.50 27.02
CA VAL A 100 -28.49 11.95 25.66
C VAL A 100 -28.82 13.03 24.61
N SER A 101 -29.53 14.10 25.00
CA SER A 101 -29.78 15.26 24.13
C SER A 101 -28.52 16.06 23.80
N GLU A 102 -27.53 16.06 24.68
CA GLU A 102 -26.27 16.82 24.58
C GLU A 102 -25.13 15.95 24.04
N TYR A 103 -25.30 14.63 24.03
CA TYR A 103 -24.27 13.66 23.63
C TYR A 103 -23.60 13.96 22.29
N ALA A 104 -24.39 14.37 21.28
CA ALA A 104 -23.88 14.69 19.96
C ALA A 104 -22.96 15.93 19.96
N GLU A 105 -23.25 16.93 20.80
CA GLU A 105 -22.40 18.12 20.96
C GLU A 105 -21.18 17.81 21.84
N ALA A 106 -21.36 16.99 22.87
CA ALA A 106 -20.28 16.52 23.73
C ALA A 106 -19.23 15.76 22.92
N LEU A 107 -19.65 14.77 22.11
CA LEU A 107 -18.74 14.03 21.23
C LEU A 107 -17.99 14.94 20.25
N ARG A 108 -18.66 15.91 19.62
CA ARG A 108 -18.00 16.83 18.68
C ARG A 108 -16.98 17.73 19.38
N THR A 109 -17.33 18.23 20.56
CA THR A 109 -16.43 19.04 21.38
C THR A 109 -15.20 18.23 21.80
N CYS A 110 -15.41 17.01 22.31
CA CYS A 110 -14.34 16.09 22.70
C CYS A 110 -13.48 15.65 21.50
N ALA A 111 -14.07 15.43 20.32
CA ALA A 111 -13.32 15.06 19.13
C ALA A 111 -12.39 16.19 18.64
N ALA A 112 -12.80 17.45 18.79
CA ALA A 112 -12.04 18.62 18.35
C ALA A 112 -10.75 18.87 19.15
N VAL A 113 -10.66 18.28 20.35
CA VAL A 113 -9.52 18.43 21.28
C VAL A 113 -8.62 17.19 21.31
N LEU A 114 -8.94 16.16 20.51
CA LEU A 114 -8.08 14.99 20.38
C LEU A 114 -6.78 15.32 19.63
N PRO A 115 -5.68 14.60 19.91
CA PRO A 115 -4.40 14.79 19.22
C PRO A 115 -4.42 14.27 17.76
N CYS A 116 -5.50 13.62 17.33
CA CYS A 116 -5.66 13.08 15.98
C CYS A 116 -6.85 13.72 15.26
N LEU A 117 -6.75 13.84 13.94
CA LEU A 117 -7.84 14.35 13.11
C LEU A 117 -8.95 13.29 13.00
N VAL A 118 -10.06 13.53 13.67
CA VAL A 118 -11.25 12.67 13.56
C VAL A 118 -12.14 13.15 12.41
N PRO A 119 -12.40 12.31 11.40
CA PRO A 119 -13.33 12.65 10.32
C PRO A 119 -14.77 12.86 10.82
N ALA A 120 -15.47 13.85 10.27
CA ALA A 120 -16.84 14.18 10.69
C ALA A 120 -17.82 13.02 10.48
N ASP A 121 -17.63 12.22 9.42
CA ASP A 121 -18.42 11.02 9.14
C ASP A 121 -18.24 9.93 10.20
N ALA A 122 -17.04 9.81 10.79
CA ALA A 122 -16.81 8.88 11.89
C ALA A 122 -17.57 9.31 13.16
N ILE A 123 -17.58 10.62 13.44
CA ILE A 123 -18.32 11.19 14.58
C ILE A 123 -19.82 10.99 14.40
N ASP A 124 -20.36 11.36 13.24
CA ASP A 124 -21.79 11.24 12.95
C ASP A 124 -22.24 9.77 12.96
N HIS A 125 -21.41 8.85 12.47
CA HIS A 125 -21.69 7.43 12.52
C HIS A 125 -21.74 6.90 13.96
N LEU A 126 -20.80 7.31 14.83
CA LEU A 126 -20.83 6.93 16.25
C LEU A 126 -22.07 7.51 16.95
N ILE A 127 -22.42 8.78 16.70
CA ILE A 127 -23.63 9.41 17.23
C ILE A 127 -24.89 8.63 16.83
N GLN A 128 -24.99 8.23 15.56
CA GLN A 128 -26.14 7.46 15.07
C GLN A 128 -26.21 6.06 15.72
N GLN A 129 -25.07 5.37 15.79
CA GLN A 129 -24.96 4.04 16.40
C GLN A 129 -25.37 4.08 17.88
N ARG A 130 -24.73 4.96 18.65
CA ARG A 130 -24.97 5.08 20.09
C ARG A 130 -26.32 5.68 20.42
N GLY A 131 -26.82 6.61 19.59
CA GLY A 131 -28.17 7.14 19.70
C GLY A 131 -29.26 6.08 19.50
N ALA A 132 -29.04 5.07 18.65
CA ALA A 132 -29.93 3.92 18.56
C ALA A 132 -29.85 3.06 19.84
N ASP A 133 -28.64 2.76 20.31
CA ASP A 133 -28.43 1.98 21.55
C ASP A 133 -29.09 2.65 22.78
N PHE A 134 -29.00 3.98 22.91
CA PHE A 134 -29.63 4.71 24.02
C PHE A 134 -31.15 4.64 23.96
N ARG A 135 -31.75 4.74 22.76
CA ARG A 135 -33.20 4.58 22.59
C ARG A 135 -33.65 3.17 22.94
N ASP A 136 -32.92 2.16 22.48
CA ASP A 136 -33.25 0.75 22.73
C ASP A 136 -33.14 0.39 24.22
N ARG A 137 -32.22 1.04 24.95
CA ARG A 137 -32.02 0.85 26.40
C ARG A 137 -32.87 1.79 27.26
N GLY A 138 -33.56 2.77 26.67
CA GLY A 138 -34.30 3.79 27.41
C GLY A 138 -33.43 4.67 28.30
N LEU A 139 -32.18 4.92 27.89
CA LEU A 139 -31.25 5.76 28.65
C LEU A 139 -31.48 7.24 28.33
N HIS A 140 -31.37 8.09 29.36
CA HIS A 140 -31.49 9.55 29.26
C HIS A 140 -30.18 10.27 29.58
N GLU A 141 -29.25 9.58 30.24
CA GLU A 141 -27.94 10.09 30.65
C GLU A 141 -26.86 9.12 30.19
N VAL A 142 -25.72 9.66 29.79
CA VAL A 142 -24.50 8.94 29.44
C VAL A 142 -23.47 9.23 30.53
N SER A 143 -22.97 8.19 31.18
CA SER A 143 -21.99 8.35 32.25
C SER A 143 -20.67 8.91 31.74
N ARG A 144 -19.88 9.52 32.63
CA ARG A 144 -18.52 9.98 32.32
C ARG A 144 -17.68 8.87 31.70
N ASP A 145 -17.66 7.70 32.32
CA ASP A 145 -16.79 6.59 31.89
C ASP A 145 -17.22 6.04 30.52
N GLU A 146 -18.52 6.01 30.24
CA GLU A 146 -19.07 5.64 28.93
C GLU A 146 -18.74 6.69 27.86
N LEU A 147 -18.82 7.98 28.17
CA LEU A 147 -18.42 9.05 27.26
C LEU A 147 -16.91 9.02 26.95
N VAL A 148 -16.07 8.82 27.98
CA VAL A 148 -14.61 8.65 27.80
C VAL A 148 -14.34 7.44 26.91
N SER A 149 -14.99 6.30 27.17
CA SER A 149 -14.84 5.11 26.33
C SER A 149 -15.28 5.35 24.89
N ASP A 150 -16.39 6.05 24.66
CA ASP A 150 -16.88 6.39 23.32
C ASP A 150 -15.91 7.31 22.56
N VAL A 151 -15.29 8.28 23.23
CA VAL A 151 -14.30 9.18 22.62
C VAL A 151 -13.00 8.43 22.31
N ILE A 152 -12.47 7.65 23.27
CA ILE A 152 -11.21 6.94 23.10
C ILE A 152 -11.36 5.77 22.11
N GLU A 153 -12.25 4.82 22.39
CA GLU A 153 -12.40 3.61 21.59
C GLU A 153 -13.20 3.86 20.31
N GLY A 154 -14.29 4.62 20.43
CA GLY A 154 -15.22 4.88 19.33
C GLY A 154 -14.69 5.87 18.29
N LEU A 155 -13.81 6.81 18.68
CA LEU A 155 -13.21 7.79 17.77
C LEU A 155 -11.71 7.62 17.64
N MET A 156 -10.93 7.85 18.70
CA MET A 156 -9.47 7.95 18.61
C MET A 156 -8.83 6.64 18.11
N ILE A 157 -9.06 5.52 18.80
CA ILE A 157 -8.51 4.21 18.41
C ILE A 157 -9.06 3.77 17.06
N ARG A 158 -10.35 4.01 16.80
CA ARG A 158 -10.98 3.67 15.51
C ARG A 158 -10.35 4.41 14.32
N VAL A 159 -10.01 5.68 14.48
CA VAL A 159 -9.35 6.49 13.44
C VAL A 159 -7.89 6.09 13.25
N LEU A 160 -7.20 5.76 14.34
CA LEU A 160 -5.81 5.26 14.29
C LEU A 160 -5.70 3.85 13.71
N THR A 161 -6.79 3.08 13.72
CA THR A 161 -6.86 1.74 13.13
C THR A 161 -6.73 1.81 11.61
N PRO A 162 -5.71 1.18 10.99
CA PRO A 162 -5.57 1.17 9.55
C PRO A 162 -6.75 0.48 8.86
N ARG A 163 -7.24 1.06 7.76
CA ARG A 163 -8.38 0.51 6.99
C ARG A 163 -8.22 -0.96 6.59
N GLN A 164 -7.00 -1.34 6.21
CA GLN A 164 -6.61 -2.72 5.87
C GLN A 164 -5.63 -3.28 6.90
N TRP A 165 -5.99 -3.17 8.18
CA TRP A 165 -5.14 -3.60 9.28
C TRP A 165 -4.66 -5.05 9.14
N TRP A 166 -5.48 -5.92 8.53
CA TRP A 166 -5.17 -7.33 8.30
C TRP A 166 -4.03 -7.59 7.31
N CYS A 167 -3.59 -6.59 6.55
CA CYS A 167 -2.47 -6.71 5.61
C CYS A 167 -1.11 -6.39 6.25
N ARG A 168 -1.06 -5.43 7.19
CA ARG A 168 0.20 -4.79 7.63
C ARG A 168 1.08 -5.61 8.57
N MET A 169 0.50 -6.58 9.27
CA MET A 169 1.18 -7.28 10.38
C MET A 169 1.71 -8.67 10.01
N ALA A 170 1.49 -9.11 8.77
CA ALA A 170 1.82 -10.48 8.38
C ALA A 170 3.08 -10.55 7.51
N SER A 171 4.06 -11.34 7.95
CA SER A 171 5.08 -11.86 7.05
C SER A 171 4.41 -12.64 5.92
N SER A 172 4.85 -12.48 4.68
CA SER A 172 4.16 -13.12 3.56
C SER A 172 4.08 -14.63 3.72
N VAL A 173 2.86 -15.18 3.68
CA VAL A 173 2.58 -16.63 3.82
C VAL A 173 2.74 -17.34 2.48
N ALA A 174 2.81 -16.59 1.38
CA ALA A 174 3.03 -17.11 0.04
C ALA A 174 4.24 -16.41 -0.56
N ARG A 175 5.11 -17.17 -1.23
CA ARG A 175 6.19 -16.60 -2.04
C ARG A 175 5.98 -17.01 -3.48
N ALA A 176 5.95 -16.04 -4.39
CA ALA A 176 5.98 -16.34 -5.81
C ALA A 176 7.29 -17.08 -6.14
N THR A 177 7.17 -18.28 -6.70
CA THR A 177 8.29 -19.12 -7.11
C THR A 177 8.62 -18.88 -8.57
N ARG A 178 7.59 -18.71 -9.43
CA ARG A 178 7.76 -18.42 -10.85
C ARG A 178 6.71 -17.45 -11.35
N THR A 179 7.08 -16.68 -12.36
CA THR A 179 6.15 -15.80 -13.07
C THR A 179 6.26 -16.05 -14.57
N GLY A 180 5.14 -15.95 -15.26
CA GLY A 180 5.07 -16.11 -16.71
C GLY A 180 3.94 -15.27 -17.28
N PHE A 181 3.95 -15.05 -18.59
CA PHE A 181 2.87 -14.33 -19.24
C PHE A 181 2.54 -14.93 -20.61
N ARG A 182 1.29 -14.75 -21.02
CA ARG A 182 0.80 -15.06 -22.37
C ARG A 182 0.41 -13.75 -23.04
N ALA A 183 0.75 -13.56 -24.31
CA ALA A 183 0.48 -12.30 -25.02
C ALA A 183 -0.97 -12.17 -25.49
N ASN A 184 -1.56 -13.28 -25.95
CA ASN A 184 -2.88 -13.32 -26.57
C ASN A 184 -3.71 -14.50 -26.03
N PRO A 185 -4.75 -14.23 -25.20
CA PRO A 185 -5.03 -12.96 -24.53
C PRO A 185 -3.98 -12.63 -23.45
N PRO A 186 -3.70 -11.35 -23.14
CA PRO A 186 -2.71 -10.99 -22.13
C PRO A 186 -3.11 -11.56 -20.78
N THR A 187 -2.28 -12.47 -20.27
CA THR A 187 -2.52 -13.19 -19.03
C THR A 187 -1.22 -13.32 -18.27
N LEU A 188 -1.21 -12.89 -17.01
CA LEU A 188 -0.09 -13.10 -16.10
C LEU A 188 -0.33 -14.39 -15.31
N TYR A 189 0.68 -15.25 -15.24
CA TYR A 189 0.73 -16.47 -14.46
C TYR A 189 1.70 -16.26 -13.31
N ILE A 190 1.25 -16.52 -12.08
CA ILE A 190 2.09 -16.49 -10.90
C ILE A 190 2.00 -17.86 -10.25
N GLU A 191 3.10 -18.58 -10.26
CA GLU A 191 3.28 -19.79 -9.48
C GLU A 191 3.77 -19.39 -8.09
N TYR A 192 3.15 -19.94 -7.06
CA TYR A 192 3.50 -19.68 -5.67
C TYR A 192 3.28 -20.93 -4.83
N GLU A 193 4.00 -21.04 -3.73
CA GLU A 193 3.81 -22.15 -2.79
C GLU A 193 3.03 -21.68 -1.57
N ARG A 194 1.99 -22.44 -1.21
CA ARG A 194 1.25 -22.29 0.05
C ARG A 194 0.34 -23.49 0.35
N PRO A 195 0.54 -24.23 1.45
CA PRO A 195 1.70 -24.21 2.35
C PRO A 195 2.99 -24.60 1.59
N ALA A 196 4.14 -24.48 2.24
CA ALA A 196 5.44 -24.82 1.62
C ALA A 196 5.40 -26.20 0.93
N GLY A 197 5.89 -26.27 -0.31
CA GLY A 197 5.88 -27.49 -1.11
C GLY A 197 4.56 -27.80 -1.83
N VAL A 198 3.49 -27.01 -1.66
CA VAL A 198 2.24 -27.15 -2.43
C VAL A 198 2.14 -26.04 -3.49
N PRO A 199 2.46 -26.33 -4.77
CA PRO A 199 2.47 -25.34 -5.82
C PRO A 199 1.04 -24.97 -6.23
N HIS A 200 0.81 -23.66 -6.34
CA HIS A 200 -0.42 -23.06 -6.81
C HIS A 200 -0.13 -22.15 -7.98
N VAL A 201 -1.07 -22.07 -8.94
CA VAL A 201 -0.95 -21.17 -10.09
C VAL A 201 -2.12 -20.20 -10.09
N ARG A 202 -1.78 -18.91 -10.03
CA ARG A 202 -2.74 -17.81 -10.18
C ARG A 202 -2.68 -17.24 -11.58
N CYS A 203 -3.84 -17.08 -12.21
CA CYS A 203 -3.97 -16.51 -13.54
C CYS A 203 -4.69 -15.16 -13.47
N ILE A 204 -4.02 -14.08 -13.85
CA ILE A 204 -4.58 -12.73 -13.89
C ILE A 204 -4.79 -12.35 -15.35
N HIS A 205 -6.06 -12.21 -15.74
CA HIS A 205 -6.42 -11.87 -17.12
C HIS A 205 -6.40 -10.35 -17.28
N LEU A 206 -5.60 -9.86 -18.22
CA LEU A 206 -5.39 -8.44 -18.47
C LEU A 206 -6.02 -7.88 -19.77
N PRO A 207 -6.92 -8.56 -20.52
CA PRO A 207 -7.29 -8.13 -21.88
C PRO A 207 -8.01 -6.78 -21.92
N ALA A 208 -8.76 -6.43 -20.89
CA ALA A 208 -9.43 -5.14 -20.81
C ALA A 208 -8.52 -4.00 -20.32
N ASN A 209 -7.43 -4.34 -19.64
CA ASN A 209 -6.68 -3.39 -18.81
C ASN A 209 -5.22 -3.19 -19.27
N LEU A 210 -4.70 -4.04 -20.16
CA LEU A 210 -3.34 -3.94 -20.67
C LEU A 210 -3.36 -3.79 -22.20
N ARG A 211 -3.16 -2.54 -22.65
CA ARG A 211 -2.90 -2.21 -24.05
C ARG A 211 -1.39 -2.01 -24.27
N PRO A 212 -0.87 -2.17 -25.50
CA PRO A 212 0.56 -2.05 -25.79
C PRO A 212 1.21 -0.73 -25.34
N ASP A 213 0.44 0.36 -25.29
CA ASP A 213 0.95 1.71 -25.03
C ASP A 213 0.35 2.36 -23.76
N MET A 214 -0.36 1.59 -22.94
CA MET A 214 -0.99 2.13 -21.73
C MET A 214 0.02 2.25 -20.58
N PRO A 215 -0.03 3.32 -19.77
CA PRO A 215 0.76 3.40 -18.54
C PRO A 215 0.50 2.20 -17.62
N THR A 216 1.56 1.50 -17.22
CA THR A 216 1.45 0.28 -16.40
C THR A 216 1.41 0.55 -14.91
N ALA A 217 1.86 1.73 -14.44
CA ALA A 217 1.99 2.06 -13.03
C ALA A 217 0.66 1.93 -12.26
N GLN A 218 -0.43 2.53 -12.77
CA GLN A 218 -1.74 2.44 -12.12
C GLN A 218 -2.28 1.01 -12.06
N LEU A 219 -2.03 0.22 -13.11
CA LEU A 219 -2.43 -1.19 -13.12
C LEU A 219 -1.58 -2.00 -12.14
N ALA A 220 -0.26 -1.76 -12.09
CA ALA A 220 0.65 -2.40 -11.13
C ALA A 220 0.21 -2.13 -9.69
N ARG A 221 -0.11 -0.88 -9.36
CA ARG A 221 -0.63 -0.49 -8.05
C ARG A 221 -1.92 -1.22 -7.69
N ARG A 222 -2.88 -1.29 -8.63
CA ARG A 222 -4.13 -2.04 -8.44
C ARG A 222 -3.93 -3.55 -8.28
N LEU A 223 -2.91 -4.11 -8.92
CA LEU A 223 -2.56 -5.52 -8.75
C LEU A 223 -1.89 -5.75 -7.41
N ALA A 224 -0.97 -4.89 -7.01
CA ALA A 224 -0.31 -4.94 -5.70
C ALA A 224 -1.34 -4.89 -4.56
N THR A 225 -2.31 -3.98 -4.59
CA THR A 225 -3.36 -3.91 -3.54
C THR A 225 -4.19 -5.19 -3.38
N THR A 226 -4.19 -6.09 -4.36
CA THR A 226 -4.95 -7.34 -4.31
C THR A 226 -4.08 -8.60 -4.26
N HIS A 227 -2.78 -8.46 -4.51
CA HIS A 227 -1.83 -9.55 -4.69
C HIS A 227 -0.45 -9.26 -4.07
N GLU A 228 -0.33 -8.29 -3.16
CA GLU A 228 0.92 -7.93 -2.48
C GLU A 228 1.58 -9.12 -1.79
N ALA A 229 0.78 -10.08 -1.30
CA ALA A 229 1.25 -11.33 -0.76
C ALA A 229 2.09 -12.16 -1.75
N LEU A 230 1.98 -11.91 -3.05
CA LEU A 230 2.69 -12.67 -4.08
C LEU A 230 3.85 -11.88 -4.68
N LEU A 231 3.60 -10.63 -5.07
CA LEU A 231 4.56 -9.77 -5.77
C LEU A 231 4.39 -8.30 -5.34
N SER A 232 5.49 -7.55 -5.32
CA SER A 232 5.47 -6.11 -5.07
C SER A 232 4.95 -5.30 -6.26
N GLU A 233 4.58 -4.03 -6.03
CA GLU A 233 4.17 -3.09 -7.10
C GLU A 233 5.24 -2.99 -8.20
N ALA A 234 6.51 -2.86 -7.82
CA ALA A 234 7.64 -2.79 -8.75
C ALA A 234 7.78 -4.08 -9.59
N GLN A 235 7.56 -5.25 -8.98
CA GLN A 235 7.56 -6.52 -9.70
C GLN A 235 6.39 -6.62 -10.68
N PHE A 236 5.18 -6.20 -10.28
CA PHE A 236 4.04 -6.13 -11.19
C PHE A 236 4.30 -5.19 -12.36
N GLN A 237 4.81 -3.99 -12.10
CA GLN A 237 5.12 -3.00 -13.13
C GLN A 237 6.13 -3.57 -14.15
N SER A 238 7.20 -4.20 -13.67
CA SER A 238 8.21 -4.85 -14.51
C SER A 238 7.60 -5.95 -15.40
N LEU A 239 6.73 -6.80 -14.84
CA LEU A 239 6.06 -7.87 -15.59
C LEU A 239 5.08 -7.33 -16.63
N LEU A 240 4.35 -6.26 -16.31
CA LEU A 240 3.42 -5.61 -17.24
C LEU A 240 4.16 -4.96 -18.41
N ILE A 241 5.26 -4.25 -18.16
CA ILE A 241 6.12 -3.67 -19.21
C ILE A 241 6.66 -4.78 -20.11
N ARG A 242 7.12 -5.90 -19.53
CA ARG A 242 7.61 -7.05 -20.29
C ARG A 242 6.51 -7.67 -21.16
N CYS A 243 5.29 -7.76 -20.65
CA CYS A 243 4.13 -8.24 -21.39
C CYS A 243 3.80 -7.32 -22.58
N GLN A 244 3.80 -5.99 -22.40
CA GLN A 244 3.58 -5.02 -23.49
C GLN A 244 4.65 -5.11 -24.58
N ARG A 245 5.93 -5.20 -24.21
CA ARG A 245 7.04 -5.38 -25.17
C ARG A 245 6.82 -6.63 -26.02
N PHE A 246 6.41 -7.72 -25.39
CA PHE A 246 6.16 -8.98 -26.10
C PHE A 246 4.91 -8.93 -27.00
N GLN A 247 3.87 -8.18 -26.61
CA GLN A 247 2.69 -7.93 -27.46
C GLN A 247 3.05 -7.13 -28.72
N ARG A 248 3.91 -6.11 -28.60
CA ARG A 248 4.41 -5.34 -29.75
C ARG A 248 5.22 -6.22 -30.71
N GLN A 249 6.06 -7.10 -30.17
CA GLN A 249 6.84 -8.04 -30.98
C GLN A 249 5.97 -9.10 -31.67
N SER A 250 4.95 -9.62 -30.99
CA SER A 250 4.03 -10.63 -31.54
C SER A 250 3.06 -10.07 -32.59
N SER A 251 2.79 -8.76 -32.56
CA SER A 251 1.99 -8.09 -33.60
C SER A 251 2.83 -7.74 -34.83
N ALA A 252 4.10 -7.35 -34.65
CA ALA A 252 5.04 -7.09 -35.74
C ALA A 252 5.45 -8.38 -36.50
N SER A 253 5.48 -9.54 -35.84
CA SER A 253 5.79 -10.83 -36.50
C SER A 253 4.63 -11.39 -37.32
N LEU A 254 3.41 -10.85 -37.19
CA LEU A 254 2.26 -11.21 -38.03
C LEU A 254 2.15 -10.35 -39.30
N SER A 255 2.98 -9.31 -39.47
CA SER A 255 2.98 -8.44 -40.64
C SER A 255 3.99 -8.83 -41.74
N VAL A 256 4.68 -9.96 -41.62
CA VAL A 256 5.53 -10.51 -42.70
C VAL A 256 5.25 -12.00 -42.87
N VAL A 257 4.21 -12.35 -43.62
CA VAL A 257 4.04 -13.72 -44.16
C VAL A 257 3.36 -13.65 -45.53
N THR A 258 4.16 -13.71 -46.59
CA THR A 258 3.91 -14.62 -47.73
C THR A 258 3.87 -16.06 -47.19
N PRO A 259 2.99 -16.94 -47.69
CA PRO A 259 2.62 -18.17 -47.00
C PRO A 259 3.73 -19.24 -47.10
N PRO A 260 3.94 -20.00 -46.00
CA PRO A 260 4.24 -21.41 -46.16
C PRO A 260 3.28 -22.31 -45.37
N THR A 261 2.78 -23.27 -46.13
CA THR A 261 2.32 -24.64 -45.82
C THR A 261 2.47 -25.17 -44.39
N ARG A 262 1.34 -25.67 -43.87
CA ARG A 262 1.11 -26.70 -42.82
C ARG A 262 2.37 -27.30 -42.15
N ALA A 263 2.51 -27.09 -40.84
CA ALA A 263 2.35 -28.11 -39.79
C ALA A 263 2.82 -27.59 -38.41
N ALA A 264 2.19 -28.12 -37.35
CA ALA A 264 2.56 -28.06 -35.94
C ALA A 264 2.40 -26.73 -35.18
N VAL A 265 1.32 -26.64 -34.39
CA VAL A 265 1.25 -25.73 -33.22
C VAL A 265 1.02 -26.58 -31.97
N LEU A 266 2.10 -26.80 -31.22
CA LEU A 266 2.06 -27.27 -29.83
C LEU A 266 2.83 -26.27 -28.96
N LYS A 267 2.05 -25.63 -28.06
CA LYS A 267 2.38 -24.93 -26.81
C LYS A 267 3.85 -24.54 -26.56
N VAL A 268 4.12 -23.24 -26.57
CA VAL A 268 5.30 -22.65 -25.91
C VAL A 268 4.86 -21.93 -24.64
N VAL A 269 5.19 -22.52 -23.49
CA VAL A 269 5.20 -21.85 -22.18
C VAL A 269 6.67 -21.52 -21.91
N THR A 270 7.02 -20.24 -21.85
CA THR A 270 8.40 -19.82 -21.55
C THR A 270 8.56 -19.76 -20.04
N VAL A 271 9.25 -20.75 -19.47
CA VAL A 271 9.68 -20.79 -18.05
C VAL A 271 11.07 -20.12 -17.96
N LEU A 272 11.27 -19.24 -16.99
CA LEU A 272 12.57 -18.58 -16.73
C LEU A 272 13.11 -18.96 -15.33
N PRO A 273 14.40 -19.35 -15.20
CA PRO A 273 15.06 -19.62 -13.91
C PRO A 273 15.64 -18.34 -13.26
N PRO A 274 16.05 -18.39 -11.97
CA PRO A 274 16.48 -17.23 -11.19
C PRO A 274 17.96 -16.85 -11.46
N THR A 275 18.25 -15.55 -11.47
CA THR A 275 19.59 -14.96 -11.64
C THR A 275 20.31 -14.88 -10.29
N THR A 276 21.43 -15.60 -10.17
CA THR A 276 22.41 -15.47 -9.07
C THR A 276 23.47 -14.45 -9.44
N VAL A 277 23.92 -13.70 -8.43
CA VAL A 277 24.91 -12.62 -8.47
C VAL A 277 26.31 -13.20 -8.32
N ASP A 278 27.30 -12.70 -9.09
CA ASP A 278 28.71 -12.73 -8.72
C ASP A 278 29.50 -11.57 -9.37
N GLU A 279 30.56 -11.20 -8.66
CA GLU A 279 31.27 -9.91 -8.60
C GLU A 279 32.53 -9.83 -9.55
N PRO A 280 33.43 -8.82 -9.51
CA PRO A 280 33.82 -8.06 -10.70
C PRO A 280 35.30 -8.21 -11.13
N SER A 281 35.64 -7.64 -12.28
CA SER A 281 37.04 -7.30 -12.60
C SER A 281 37.18 -6.00 -13.38
N THR A 282 38.25 -5.31 -13.00
CA THR A 282 38.71 -3.95 -13.26
C THR A 282 39.43 -3.85 -14.61
N ASP A 283 39.22 -2.78 -15.39
CA ASP A 283 40.31 -1.90 -15.84
C ASP A 283 39.84 -0.65 -16.61
N ALA A 284 40.66 0.39 -16.49
CA ALA A 284 40.38 1.80 -16.79
C ALA A 284 40.47 2.19 -18.27
N ARG A 285 39.86 3.35 -18.64
CA ARG A 285 40.54 4.60 -19.02
C ARG A 285 39.71 5.54 -19.94
N THR A 286 39.49 6.74 -19.40
CA THR A 286 39.20 8.09 -19.93
C THR A 286 39.09 8.32 -21.45
N VAL A 287 37.97 8.92 -21.94
CA VAL A 287 37.92 10.07 -22.90
C VAL A 287 36.59 10.85 -22.76
N ARG A 288 36.75 12.19 -22.84
CA ARG A 288 35.78 13.31 -22.85
C ARG A 288 34.56 13.18 -23.78
N GLY A 289 33.47 13.81 -23.33
CA GLY A 289 32.48 14.51 -24.17
C GLY A 289 31.34 13.63 -24.69
N SER A 290 30.31 13.40 -23.88
CA SER A 290 29.05 12.86 -24.39
C SER A 290 27.86 13.29 -23.53
N LYS A 291 26.72 13.39 -24.22
CA LYS A 291 25.37 13.76 -23.78
C LYS A 291 25.00 13.26 -22.37
N PRO A 292 24.06 13.93 -21.65
CA PRO A 292 23.61 13.49 -20.32
C PRO A 292 23.30 12.00 -20.35
N GLN A 293 24.01 11.24 -19.51
CA GLN A 293 23.85 9.80 -19.41
C GLN A 293 22.54 9.52 -18.67
N LYS A 294 21.79 8.53 -19.15
CA LYS A 294 20.59 8.04 -18.48
C LYS A 294 20.96 7.63 -17.06
N ALA A 295 20.12 7.98 -16.09
CA ALA A 295 20.35 7.73 -14.66
C ALA A 295 20.64 6.24 -14.38
N ASP A 296 21.93 5.93 -14.27
CA ASP A 296 22.44 4.62 -13.90
C ASP A 296 22.93 4.71 -12.46
N VAL A 297 22.31 3.94 -11.58
CA VAL A 297 22.63 3.83 -10.15
C VAL A 297 24.11 3.46 -9.94
N GLY A 298 24.70 2.70 -10.87
CA GLY A 298 26.10 2.31 -10.81
C GLY A 298 27.09 3.48 -10.86
N LEU A 299 26.69 4.65 -11.39
CA LEU A 299 27.52 5.86 -11.40
C LEU A 299 27.56 6.55 -10.03
N LEU A 300 26.48 6.49 -9.24
CA LEU A 300 26.42 7.07 -7.91
C LEU A 300 27.46 6.44 -6.96
N TYR A 301 27.74 5.15 -7.12
CA TYR A 301 28.70 4.40 -6.32
C TYR A 301 30.14 4.44 -6.86
N ARG A 302 30.33 4.75 -8.14
CA ARG A 302 31.66 4.85 -8.76
C ARG A 302 32.25 6.25 -8.60
N ASP A 303 31.48 7.29 -8.92
CA ASP A 303 31.89 8.70 -8.85
C ASP A 303 30.67 9.59 -8.51
N PRO A 304 30.38 9.83 -7.21
CA PRO A 304 29.17 10.54 -6.78
C PRO A 304 29.14 12.00 -7.27
N ASP A 305 30.30 12.65 -7.41
CA ASP A 305 30.39 14.04 -7.88
C ASP A 305 30.05 14.18 -9.37
N ALA A 306 30.51 13.23 -10.21
CA ALA A 306 30.21 13.24 -11.64
C ALA A 306 28.74 12.88 -11.92
N ALA A 307 28.15 12.02 -11.08
CA ALA A 307 26.75 11.61 -11.17
C ALA A 307 25.79 12.77 -10.86
N LEU A 308 26.11 13.63 -9.89
CA LEU A 308 25.25 14.76 -9.53
C LEU A 308 25.22 15.88 -10.58
N GLU A 309 26.31 16.06 -11.34
CA GLU A 309 26.42 17.15 -12.33
C GLU A 309 25.94 16.77 -13.74
N ASN A 310 25.95 15.48 -14.12
CA ASN A 310 25.78 15.05 -15.52
C ASN A 310 24.61 14.09 -15.78
N VAL A 311 23.81 13.77 -14.76
CA VAL A 311 22.69 12.81 -14.87
C VAL A 311 21.36 13.53 -15.06
N ASP A 312 20.62 13.16 -16.10
CA ASP A 312 19.24 13.62 -16.30
C ASP A 312 18.29 12.79 -15.42
N LEU A 313 17.75 13.43 -14.38
CA LEU A 313 16.86 12.80 -13.40
C LEU A 313 15.40 12.73 -13.85
N ASN A 314 15.05 13.30 -15.00
CA ASN A 314 13.66 13.29 -15.48
C ASN A 314 13.20 11.90 -15.96
N ASP A 315 14.14 11.05 -16.37
CA ASP A 315 13.91 9.67 -16.82
C ASP A 315 14.26 8.61 -15.74
N ALA A 316 14.57 9.03 -14.51
CA ALA A 316 15.02 8.11 -13.44
C ALA A 316 13.83 7.43 -12.74
N ASP A 317 13.99 6.14 -12.41
CA ASP A 317 13.04 5.39 -11.58
C ASP A 317 13.02 5.93 -10.14
N ASP A 318 11.89 5.77 -9.43
CA ASP A 318 11.68 6.32 -8.07
C ASP A 318 12.75 5.90 -7.05
N VAL A 319 13.31 4.69 -7.19
CA VAL A 319 14.39 4.17 -6.32
C VAL A 319 15.69 4.92 -6.57
N THR A 320 16.08 5.11 -7.83
CA THR A 320 17.24 5.91 -8.22
C THR A 320 17.06 7.37 -7.78
N LEU A 321 15.85 7.93 -7.92
CA LEU A 321 15.55 9.28 -7.44
C LEU A 321 15.69 9.40 -5.92
N GLN A 322 15.28 8.39 -5.17
CA GLN A 322 15.42 8.37 -3.72
C GLN A 322 16.89 8.35 -3.30
N GLU A 323 17.72 7.51 -3.92
CA GLU A 323 19.16 7.40 -3.62
C GLU A 323 19.91 8.68 -4.00
N PHE A 324 19.64 9.26 -5.17
CA PHE A 324 20.21 10.55 -5.57
C PHE A 324 19.78 11.68 -4.63
N LYS A 325 18.52 11.68 -4.16
CA LYS A 325 18.03 12.64 -3.15
C LYS A 325 18.73 12.47 -1.81
N GLU A 326 18.99 11.25 -1.38
CA GLU A 326 19.68 10.97 -0.12
C GLU A 326 21.12 11.49 -0.17
N VAL A 327 21.86 11.21 -1.25
CA VAL A 327 23.22 11.74 -1.46
C VAL A 327 23.22 13.27 -1.57
N MET A 328 22.25 13.87 -2.27
CA MET A 328 22.09 15.33 -2.31
C MET A 328 21.82 15.91 -0.91
N ASN A 329 21.00 15.23 -0.11
CA ASN A 329 20.64 15.67 1.24
C ASN A 329 21.83 15.54 2.20
N GLU A 330 22.65 14.51 2.06
CA GLU A 330 23.92 14.39 2.81
C GLU A 330 24.88 15.52 2.47
N ARG A 331 25.07 15.82 1.18
CA ARG A 331 25.91 16.94 0.74
C ARG A 331 25.37 18.29 1.19
N PHE A 332 24.04 18.45 1.19
CA PHE A 332 23.37 19.64 1.70
C PHE A 332 23.62 19.80 3.20
N LYS A 333 23.40 18.74 4.00
CA LYS A 333 23.64 18.74 5.45
C LYS A 333 25.11 18.98 5.80
N ALA A 334 26.04 18.46 5.02
CA ALA A 334 27.47 18.68 5.22
C ALA A 334 27.88 20.14 4.97
N ASN A 335 27.21 20.84 4.06
CA ASN A 335 27.47 22.24 3.73
C ASN A 335 26.52 23.22 4.45
N LEU A 336 25.64 22.72 5.32
CA LEU A 336 24.65 23.52 6.01
C LEU A 336 25.31 24.24 7.19
N VAL A 337 25.53 25.54 7.03
CA VAL A 337 26.01 26.41 8.10
C VAL A 337 24.84 26.65 9.06
N ARG A 338 24.95 26.23 10.32
CA ARG A 338 23.89 26.36 11.33
C ARG A 338 24.00 27.68 12.10
N PRO A 339 22.90 28.17 12.68
CA PRO A 339 22.94 29.25 13.66
C PRO A 339 23.84 28.85 14.84
N GLY A 340 25.06 29.40 14.88
CA GLY A 340 26.09 29.07 15.88
C GLY A 340 27.45 28.67 15.30
N ASP A 341 27.51 28.29 14.02
CA ASP A 341 28.77 27.93 13.35
C ASP A 341 29.60 29.17 12.96
N PRO A 342 30.94 29.10 13.01
CA PRO A 342 31.81 30.20 12.58
C PRO A 342 31.61 30.45 11.08
N GLY A 343 30.90 31.54 10.75
CA GLY A 343 30.57 31.93 9.37
C GLY A 343 29.07 32.04 9.08
N TYR A 344 28.20 31.70 10.03
CA TYR A 344 26.76 31.92 9.90
C TYR A 344 26.42 33.42 9.99
N VAL A 345 25.79 33.96 8.95
CA VAL A 345 25.35 35.36 8.89
C VAL A 345 23.85 35.38 8.65
N TYR A 346 23.09 35.92 9.60
CA TYR A 346 21.62 35.96 9.57
C TYR A 346 21.05 36.70 8.33
N ASP A 347 21.81 37.65 7.76
CA ASP A 347 21.42 38.41 6.56
C ASP A 347 22.59 38.52 5.57
N LYS A 348 22.91 37.42 4.88
CA LYS A 348 23.93 37.43 3.82
C LYS A 348 23.41 38.15 2.58
N ARG A 349 23.65 39.46 2.50
CA ARG A 349 23.34 40.29 1.31
C ARG A 349 24.28 39.94 0.16
N LEU A 350 23.87 38.99 -0.69
CA LEU A 350 24.57 38.68 -1.93
C LEU A 350 24.17 39.71 -2.99
N LYS A 351 25.16 40.41 -3.57
CA LYS A 351 24.94 41.19 -4.78
C LYS A 351 24.77 40.20 -5.93
N VAL A 352 23.53 39.87 -6.26
CA VAL A 352 23.21 39.01 -7.40
C VAL A 352 23.58 39.82 -8.67
N PRO A 353 24.50 39.32 -9.51
CA PRO A 353 24.78 39.97 -10.79
C PRO A 353 23.51 39.98 -11.63
N LYS A 354 23.35 41.01 -12.49
CA LYS A 354 22.18 41.10 -13.39
C LYS A 354 22.02 39.77 -14.14
N PRO A 355 20.81 39.18 -14.17
CA PRO A 355 20.59 37.91 -14.84
C PRO A 355 20.98 38.02 -16.32
N ALA A 356 21.72 37.03 -16.81
CA ALA A 356 22.23 37.00 -18.18
C ALA A 356 21.16 36.62 -19.22
N GLN A 357 20.01 36.12 -18.77
CA GLN A 357 18.88 35.73 -19.60
C GLN A 357 17.63 36.46 -19.11
N SER A 358 16.93 37.12 -20.03
CA SER A 358 15.59 37.63 -19.80
C SER A 358 14.64 36.44 -19.61
N SER A 359 13.97 36.39 -18.46
CA SER A 359 12.92 35.41 -18.21
C SER A 359 11.64 35.87 -18.90
N GLU A 360 11.00 35.01 -19.69
CA GLU A 360 9.68 35.27 -20.29
C GLU A 360 8.55 35.35 -19.23
N TRP A 361 8.87 35.08 -17.96
CA TRP A 361 7.94 35.19 -16.84
C TRP A 361 7.93 36.58 -16.19
N ASP A 362 8.96 37.38 -16.43
CA ASP A 362 9.00 38.79 -16.02
C ASP A 362 8.62 39.64 -17.25
N ASP A 363 7.36 39.57 -17.66
CA ASP A 363 6.81 40.54 -18.60
C ASP A 363 6.69 41.89 -17.86
N ASP A 364 7.59 42.82 -18.17
CA ASP A 364 7.64 44.21 -17.69
C ASP A 364 6.46 45.05 -18.23
N SER A 365 5.22 44.64 -17.95
CA SER A 365 4.01 45.39 -18.28
C SER A 365 3.18 45.67 -17.04
N ASP A 366 3.58 46.70 -16.30
CA ASP A 366 2.69 47.54 -15.47
C ASP A 366 2.83 49.01 -15.92
#